data_AF-A0A5J4PEM9-F1
#
_entry.id   AF-A0A5J4PEM9-F1
#
_cell.length_a   1.000
_cell.length_b   1.000
_cell.length_c   1.000
_cell.angle_alpha   90.00
_cell.angle_beta   90.00
_cell.angle_gamma   90.00
#
_symmetry.space_group_name_H-M   'P 1'
#
loop_
_entity.id
_entity.type
_entity.pdbx_description
1 polymer ?
#
loop_
_entity_poly.entity_id
_entity_poly.type
_entity_poly.pdbx_seq_one_letter_code
_entity_poly.pdbx_strand_id
1 'polypeptide(L)'
;DMQLQRCNIRFSNYISDIGSQAMRKVVKKLIEGITMADELVKCAHSRTKNKYTEEVIKESLHGVVSQVDIDMLTLFMQELELYETQQEECVRKMLQLCDESYSKELELLTSIPGIKTQSAMTILAELGNDLSSFRTSSNLVGWAGLRPRNEESAGKIKSRKTMHGNKFLRVILVQCAWANTRSKTSQLGRKYALLVKRMSPQKALVAIARKLLVIIWNVLTKQEPYKA
;
A
#
# COMPACT_ATOMS: atom_id res chain seq x y z
N ASP A 1 -15.96 -14.63 0.54
CA ASP A 1 -16.00 -15.31 -0.77
C ASP A 1 -16.58 -16.71 -0.70
N MET A 2 -16.00 -17.63 0.10
CA MET A 2 -16.51 -19.00 0.24
C MET A 2 -18.01 -19.08 0.56
N GLN A 3 -18.51 -18.22 1.45
CA GLN A 3 -19.94 -18.15 1.77
C GLN A 3 -20.81 -17.75 0.56
N LEU A 4 -20.35 -16.83 -0.28
CA LEU A 4 -21.05 -16.44 -1.49
C LEU A 4 -21.02 -17.55 -2.55
N GLN A 5 -19.88 -18.23 -2.69
CA GLN A 5 -19.78 -19.37 -3.61
C GLN A 5 -20.71 -20.52 -3.22
N ARG A 6 -20.92 -20.76 -1.92
CA ARG A 6 -21.93 -21.70 -1.41
C ARG A 6 -23.34 -21.32 -1.87
N CYS A 7 -23.66 -20.03 -1.95
CA CYS A 7 -24.92 -19.51 -2.49
C CYS A 7 -24.96 -19.48 -4.04
N ASN A 8 -23.96 -20.06 -4.72
CA ASN A 8 -23.75 -19.97 -6.17
C ASN A 8 -23.47 -18.57 -6.71
N ILE A 9 -23.04 -17.63 -5.84
CA ILE A 9 -22.64 -16.27 -6.23
C ILE A 9 -21.12 -16.25 -6.44
N ARG A 10 -20.67 -15.94 -7.66
CA ARG A 10 -19.25 -15.94 -8.08
C ARG A 10 -18.75 -14.57 -8.52
N PHE A 11 -19.22 -13.52 -7.85
CA PHE A 11 -18.84 -12.14 -8.16
C PHE A 11 -17.32 -11.87 -8.02
N SER A 12 -16.62 -12.63 -7.16
CA SER A 12 -15.17 -12.55 -6.95
C SER A 12 -14.34 -12.74 -8.23
N ASN A 13 -14.83 -13.48 -9.22
CA ASN A 13 -14.13 -13.69 -10.50
C ASN A 13 -13.98 -12.41 -11.33
N TYR A 14 -14.83 -11.41 -11.08
CA TYR A 14 -14.93 -10.19 -11.89
C TYR A 14 -14.37 -8.96 -11.18
N ILE A 15 -14.04 -9.08 -9.89
CA ILE A 15 -13.45 -8.01 -9.08
C ILE A 15 -11.97 -8.29 -8.81
N SER A 16 -11.19 -7.25 -8.62
CA SER A 16 -9.74 -7.36 -8.38
C SER A 16 -9.38 -7.81 -6.98
N ASP A 17 -10.29 -7.62 -6.02
CA ASP A 17 -10.08 -7.92 -4.60
C ASP A 17 -11.42 -8.27 -3.93
N ILE A 18 -11.41 -9.33 -3.13
CA ILE A 18 -12.55 -9.82 -2.36
C ILE A 18 -12.96 -8.79 -1.30
N GLY A 19 -11.99 -8.03 -0.75
CA GLY A 19 -12.25 -6.95 0.20
C GLY A 19 -12.80 -5.66 -0.42
N SER A 20 -13.00 -5.62 -1.76
CA SER A 20 -13.39 -4.41 -2.46
C SER A 20 -14.73 -3.84 -2.01
N GLN A 21 -14.86 -2.51 -2.11
CA GLN A 21 -16.10 -1.79 -1.78
C GLN A 21 -17.31 -2.28 -2.59
N ALA A 22 -17.10 -2.76 -3.83
CA ALA A 22 -18.17 -3.35 -4.63
C ALA A 22 -18.69 -4.64 -3.98
N MET A 23 -17.79 -5.54 -3.55
CA MET A 23 -18.17 -6.78 -2.86
C MET A 23 -18.91 -6.47 -1.55
N ARG A 24 -18.41 -5.53 -0.76
CA ARG A 24 -19.04 -5.12 0.51
C ARG A 24 -20.47 -4.60 0.29
N LYS A 25 -20.69 -3.78 -0.74
CA LYS A 25 -22.03 -3.29 -1.09
C LYS A 25 -22.98 -4.43 -1.49
N VAL A 26 -22.50 -5.39 -2.28
CA VAL A 26 -23.28 -6.59 -2.64
C VAL A 26 -23.65 -7.37 -1.38
N VAL A 27 -22.69 -7.65 -0.51
CA VAL A 27 -22.95 -8.39 0.74
C VAL A 27 -23.92 -7.63 1.66
N LYS A 28 -23.80 -6.31 1.80
CA LYS A 28 -24.75 -5.50 2.58
C LYS A 28 -26.18 -5.60 2.04
N LYS A 29 -26.36 -5.53 0.72
CA LYS A 29 -27.68 -5.77 0.09
C LYS A 29 -28.22 -7.18 0.32
N LEU A 30 -27.35 -8.20 0.27
CA LEU A 30 -27.74 -9.58 0.58
C LEU A 30 -28.20 -9.72 2.04
N ILE A 31 -27.52 -9.04 2.97
CA ILE A 31 -27.90 -9.01 4.40
C ILE A 31 -29.27 -8.34 4.59
N GLU A 32 -29.56 -7.29 3.83
CA GLU A 32 -30.87 -6.63 3.78
C GLU A 32 -31.98 -7.50 3.13
N GLY A 33 -31.65 -8.70 2.65
CA GLY A 33 -32.58 -9.62 1.99
C GLY A 33 -32.76 -9.38 0.49
N ILE A 34 -32.00 -8.45 -0.11
CA ILE A 34 -32.09 -8.15 -1.55
C ILE A 34 -31.22 -9.15 -2.32
N THR A 35 -31.86 -10.16 -2.91
CA THR A 35 -31.18 -11.23 -3.67
C THR A 35 -31.30 -11.07 -5.20
N MET A 36 -32.11 -10.12 -5.67
CA MET A 36 -32.32 -9.90 -7.11
C MET A 36 -31.04 -9.44 -7.80
N ALA A 37 -30.57 -10.22 -8.77
CA ALA A 37 -29.33 -9.95 -9.49
C ALA A 37 -29.33 -8.54 -10.15
N ASP A 38 -30.48 -8.08 -10.66
CA ASP A 38 -30.65 -6.72 -11.22
C ASP A 38 -30.29 -5.61 -10.23
N GLU A 39 -30.58 -5.80 -8.94
CA GLU A 39 -30.27 -4.83 -7.90
C GLU A 39 -28.82 -4.94 -7.42
N LEU A 40 -28.27 -6.15 -7.40
CA LEU A 40 -26.89 -6.40 -6.97
C LEU A 40 -25.87 -5.87 -7.99
N VAL A 41 -26.14 -6.00 -9.29
CA VAL A 41 -25.26 -5.54 -10.37
C VAL A 41 -25.04 -4.03 -10.33
N LYS A 42 -26.01 -3.25 -9.84
CA LYS A 42 -25.87 -1.81 -9.63
C LYS A 42 -24.73 -1.46 -8.65
N CYS A 43 -24.34 -2.39 -7.79
CA CYS A 43 -23.21 -2.20 -6.86
C CYS A 43 -21.84 -2.36 -7.54
N ALA A 44 -21.78 -2.97 -8.73
CA ALA A 44 -20.54 -3.16 -9.46
C ALA A 44 -19.99 -1.83 -10.01
N HIS A 45 -18.67 -1.64 -9.89
CA HIS A 45 -18.01 -0.43 -10.36
C HIS A 45 -18.06 -0.31 -11.90
N SER A 46 -18.21 0.90 -12.44
CA SER A 46 -18.34 1.12 -13.90
C SER A 46 -17.19 0.54 -14.71
N ARG A 47 -15.95 0.58 -14.20
CA ARG A 47 -14.80 -0.07 -14.86
C ARG A 47 -14.95 -1.58 -15.00
N THR A 48 -15.58 -2.24 -14.03
CA THR A 48 -15.82 -3.68 -14.07
C THR A 48 -16.89 -3.99 -15.11
N LYS A 49 -17.98 -3.22 -15.13
CA LYS A 49 -19.05 -3.32 -16.14
C LYS A 49 -18.50 -3.12 -17.56
N ASN A 50 -17.66 -2.11 -17.76
CA ASN A 50 -17.04 -1.84 -19.07
C ASN A 50 -16.10 -2.96 -19.55
N LYS A 51 -15.54 -3.77 -18.64
CA LYS A 51 -14.59 -4.83 -18.98
C LYS A 51 -15.26 -6.16 -19.29
N TYR A 52 -16.32 -6.51 -18.56
CA TYR A 52 -16.94 -7.84 -18.61
C TYR A 52 -18.41 -7.84 -19.06
N THR A 53 -18.98 -6.68 -19.36
CA THR A 53 -20.41 -6.47 -19.68
C THR A 53 -21.33 -6.69 -18.47
N GLU A 54 -22.45 -5.98 -18.46
CA GLU A 54 -23.39 -6.00 -17.34
C GLU A 54 -24.12 -7.35 -17.20
N GLU A 55 -24.48 -8.00 -18.30
CA GLU A 55 -25.18 -9.29 -18.28
C GLU A 55 -24.33 -10.40 -17.62
N VAL A 56 -23.05 -10.50 -17.96
CA VAL A 56 -22.15 -11.52 -17.39
C VAL A 56 -21.99 -11.33 -15.88
N ILE A 57 -21.91 -10.08 -15.42
CA ILE A 57 -21.84 -9.78 -13.99
C ILE A 57 -23.16 -10.16 -13.31
N LYS A 58 -24.31 -9.93 -13.97
CA LYS A 58 -25.62 -10.33 -13.49
C LYS A 58 -25.74 -11.84 -13.30
N GLU A 59 -25.29 -12.61 -14.28
CA GLU A 59 -25.25 -14.07 -14.18
C GLU A 59 -24.40 -14.53 -12.98
N SER A 60 -23.27 -13.88 -12.73
CA SER A 60 -22.41 -14.21 -11.58
C SER A 60 -23.02 -13.91 -10.20
N LEU A 61 -24.04 -13.05 -10.16
CA LEU A 61 -24.74 -12.63 -8.96
C LEU A 61 -26.04 -13.41 -8.75
N HIS A 62 -26.41 -14.27 -9.69
CA HIS A 62 -27.57 -15.13 -9.56
C HIS A 62 -27.26 -16.29 -8.61
N GLY A 63 -27.98 -16.35 -7.49
CA GLY A 63 -27.75 -17.36 -6.46
C GLY A 63 -28.94 -17.56 -5.54
N VAL A 64 -28.88 -18.62 -4.74
CA VAL A 64 -29.88 -18.91 -3.70
C VAL A 64 -29.22 -18.63 -2.36
N VAL A 65 -29.78 -17.65 -1.64
CA VAL A 65 -29.27 -17.23 -0.33
C VAL A 65 -30.33 -17.59 0.71
N SER A 66 -29.98 -18.48 1.63
CA SER A 66 -30.84 -18.86 2.74
C SER A 66 -30.67 -17.91 3.94
N GLN A 67 -31.58 -17.97 4.91
CA GLN A 67 -31.44 -17.19 6.15
C GLN A 67 -30.12 -17.50 6.88
N VAL A 68 -29.71 -18.77 6.90
CA VAL A 68 -28.43 -19.18 7.50
C VAL A 68 -27.25 -18.51 6.80
N ASP A 69 -27.32 -18.35 5.48
CA ASP A 69 -26.25 -17.68 4.73
C ASP A 69 -26.22 -16.17 5.03
N ILE A 70 -27.39 -15.53 5.18
CA ILE A 70 -27.51 -14.13 5.61
C ILE A 70 -26.91 -13.95 7.00
N ASP A 71 -27.21 -14.84 7.94
CA ASP A 71 -26.68 -14.78 9.31
C ASP A 71 -25.15 -14.88 9.29
N MET A 72 -24.59 -15.83 8.52
CA MET A 72 -23.14 -15.98 8.36
C MET A 72 -22.50 -14.75 7.70
N LEU A 73 -23.09 -14.21 6.64
CA LEU A 73 -22.60 -12.99 5.98
C LEU A 73 -22.63 -11.79 6.92
N THR A 74 -23.63 -11.70 7.79
CA THR A 74 -23.76 -10.67 8.82
C THR A 74 -22.61 -10.78 9.82
N LEU A 75 -22.34 -11.96 10.35
CA LEU A 75 -21.22 -12.20 11.27
C LEU A 75 -19.88 -11.83 10.64
N PHE A 76 -19.63 -12.24 9.40
CA PHE A 76 -18.39 -11.87 8.70
C PHE A 76 -18.28 -10.36 8.44
N MET A 77 -19.38 -9.68 8.15
CA MET A 77 -19.37 -8.22 7.98
C MET A 77 -19.05 -7.51 9.29
N GLN A 78 -19.65 -7.95 10.40
CA GLN A 78 -19.37 -7.42 11.74
C GLN A 78 -17.91 -7.65 12.15
N GLU A 79 -17.35 -8.82 11.85
CA GLU A 79 -15.94 -9.13 12.12
C GLU A 79 -15.01 -8.20 11.32
N LEU A 80 -15.30 -7.95 10.04
CA LEU A 80 -14.54 -7.00 9.23
C LEU A 80 -14.62 -5.57 9.79
N GLU A 81 -15.81 -5.11 10.17
CA GLU A 81 -16.02 -3.78 10.75
C GLU A 81 -15.29 -3.64 12.11
N LEU A 82 -15.23 -4.71 12.90
CA LEU A 82 -14.44 -4.76 14.14
C LEU A 82 -12.94 -4.60 13.86
N TYR A 83 -12.39 -5.37 12.91
CA TYR A 83 -10.97 -5.26 12.57
C TYR A 83 -10.60 -3.88 12.02
N GLU A 84 -11.49 -3.25 11.23
CA GLU A 84 -11.28 -1.87 10.74
C GLU A 84 -11.23 -0.87 11.90
N THR A 85 -12.17 -0.98 12.84
CA THR A 85 -12.19 -0.13 14.04
C THR A 85 -10.91 -0.30 14.85
N GLN A 86 -10.48 -1.54 15.10
CA GLN A 86 -9.24 -1.83 15.84
C GLN A 86 -7.99 -1.31 15.11
N GLN A 87 -7.96 -1.39 13.77
CA GLN A 87 -6.87 -0.84 12.98
C GLN A 87 -6.78 0.69 13.13
N GLU A 88 -7.91 1.38 13.06
CA GLU A 88 -7.97 2.84 13.26
C GLU A 88 -7.52 3.24 14.65
N GLU A 89 -7.92 2.50 15.68
CA GLU A 89 -7.45 2.72 17.06
C GLU A 89 -5.94 2.54 17.20
N CYS A 90 -5.37 1.51 16.59
CA CYS A 90 -3.92 1.28 16.59
C CYS A 90 -3.17 2.44 15.94
N VAL A 91 -3.65 2.93 14.80
CA VAL A 91 -3.05 4.09 14.11
C VAL A 91 -3.16 5.35 14.97
N ARG A 92 -4.29 5.57 15.64
CA ARG A 92 -4.49 6.70 16.54
C ARG A 92 -3.53 6.66 17.73
N LYS A 93 -3.37 5.49 18.37
CA LYS A 93 -2.42 5.31 19.48
C LYS A 93 -0.97 5.52 19.03
N MET A 94 -0.63 5.03 17.84
CA MET A 94 0.70 5.25 17.25
C MET A 94 0.98 6.75 17.03
N LEU A 95 0.00 7.51 16.53
CA LEU A 95 0.12 8.95 16.38
C LEU A 95 0.33 9.65 17.71
N GLN A 96 -0.46 9.30 18.73
CA GLN A 96 -0.31 9.87 20.07
C GLN A 96 1.11 9.64 20.63
N LEU A 97 1.63 8.42 20.52
CA LEU A 97 3.00 8.10 20.98
C LEU A 97 4.07 8.88 20.20
N CYS A 98 3.88 9.06 18.89
CA CYS A 98 4.77 9.86 18.06
C CYS A 98 4.70 11.35 18.41
N ASP A 99 3.53 11.90 18.70
CA ASP A 99 3.38 13.30 19.08
C ASP A 99 4.00 13.59 20.47
N GLU A 100 3.90 12.65 21.41
CA GLU A 100 4.47 12.78 22.75
C GLU A 100 6.00 12.72 22.75
N SER A 101 6.61 11.83 21.95
CA SER A 101 8.05 11.52 22.06
C SER A 101 8.89 11.90 20.82
N TYR A 102 8.27 12.08 19.66
CA TYR A 102 8.96 12.18 18.37
C TYR A 102 8.35 13.22 17.42
N SER A 103 7.68 14.24 17.97
CA SER A 103 6.99 15.27 17.19
C SER A 103 7.92 15.97 16.20
N LYS A 104 9.16 16.27 16.61
CA LYS A 104 10.16 16.92 15.77
C LYS A 104 10.57 16.05 14.58
N GLU A 105 10.85 14.77 14.79
CA GLU A 105 11.21 13.82 13.73
C GLU A 105 10.05 13.63 12.75
N LEU A 106 8.81 13.63 13.25
CA LEU A 106 7.61 13.56 12.44
C LEU A 106 7.47 14.78 11.51
N GLU A 107 7.67 16.00 12.04
CA GLU A 107 7.70 17.24 11.24
C GLU A 107 8.80 17.23 10.18
N LEU A 108 10.01 16.80 10.57
CA LEU A 108 11.14 16.66 9.65
C LEU A 108 10.83 15.68 8.51
N LEU A 109 10.29 14.50 8.82
CA LEU A 109 9.94 13.51 7.81
C LEU A 109 8.79 13.96 6.90
N THR A 110 7.77 14.60 7.46
CA THR A 110 6.61 15.11 6.69
C THR A 110 6.95 16.32 5.81
N SER A 111 8.05 17.03 6.09
CA SER A 111 8.58 18.06 5.19
C SER A 111 9.03 17.52 3.83
N ILE A 112 9.35 16.22 3.75
CA ILE A 112 9.78 15.58 2.50
C ILE A 112 8.55 15.30 1.62
N PRO A 113 8.52 15.79 0.37
CA PRO A 113 7.39 15.58 -0.52
C PRO A 113 7.12 14.08 -0.71
N GLY A 114 5.84 13.70 -0.62
CA GLY A 114 5.37 12.32 -0.76
C GLY A 114 5.50 11.45 0.50
N ILE A 115 5.97 12.00 1.61
CA ILE A 115 5.86 11.40 2.94
C ILE A 115 4.73 12.12 3.70
N LYS A 116 3.77 11.36 4.21
CA LYS A 116 2.68 11.86 5.08
C LYS A 116 2.83 11.26 6.47
N THR A 117 2.03 11.75 7.42
CA THR A 117 2.05 11.33 8.83
C THR A 117 2.16 9.82 9.02
N GLN A 118 1.24 9.01 8.45
CA GLN A 118 1.31 7.55 8.57
C GLN A 118 2.62 6.96 8.04
N SER A 119 3.05 7.39 6.85
CA SER A 119 4.32 6.94 6.28
C SER A 119 5.51 7.35 7.13
N ALA A 120 5.51 8.57 7.69
CA ALA A 120 6.55 9.07 8.58
C ALA A 120 6.62 8.23 9.86
N MET A 121 5.48 7.95 10.49
CA MET A 121 5.42 7.09 11.67
C MET A 121 5.94 5.68 11.38
N THR A 122 5.57 5.08 10.24
CA THR A 122 6.10 3.76 9.84
C THR A 122 7.61 3.80 9.60
N ILE A 123 8.10 4.83 8.91
CA ILE A 123 9.54 5.00 8.67
C ILE A 123 10.29 5.14 10.00
N LEU A 124 9.75 5.94 10.92
CA LEU A 124 10.33 6.14 12.25
C LEU A 124 10.30 4.87 13.09
N ALA A 125 9.22 4.09 13.04
CA ALA A 125 9.12 2.82 13.75
C ALA A 125 10.16 1.79 13.27
N GLU A 126 10.48 1.79 11.97
CA GLU A 126 11.47 0.85 11.40
C GLU A 126 12.92 1.32 11.54
N LEU A 127 13.16 2.63 11.59
CA LEU A 127 14.50 3.23 11.64
C LEU A 127 14.95 3.60 13.04
N GLY A 128 14.02 3.99 13.91
CA GLY A 128 14.30 4.74 15.14
C GLY A 128 14.58 6.22 14.87
N ASN A 129 14.76 6.97 15.96
CA ASN A 129 15.16 8.38 15.93
C ASN A 129 16.69 8.54 15.79
N ASP A 130 17.47 7.58 16.28
CA ASP A 130 18.93 7.60 16.18
C ASP A 130 19.44 6.74 15.01
N LEU A 131 20.10 7.40 14.06
CA LEU A 131 20.74 6.78 12.91
C LEU A 131 22.27 6.65 13.06
N SER A 132 22.83 6.94 14.25
CA SER A 132 24.27 6.88 14.54
C SER A 132 24.91 5.53 14.20
N SER A 133 24.13 4.45 14.32
CA SER A 133 24.53 3.09 13.94
C SER A 133 24.92 2.97 12.46
N PHE A 134 24.41 3.86 11.61
CA PHE A 134 24.73 3.92 10.19
C PHE A 134 25.77 5.01 9.89
N ARG A 135 27.04 4.61 9.79
CA ARG A 135 28.16 5.52 9.42
C ARG A 135 27.92 6.33 8.14
N THR A 136 27.18 5.77 7.18
CA THR A 136 26.84 6.45 5.92
C THR A 136 25.43 6.11 5.48
N SER A 137 24.80 7.01 4.72
CA SER A 137 23.51 6.74 4.06
C SER A 137 23.54 5.51 3.14
N SER A 138 24.71 5.16 2.58
CA SER A 138 24.90 3.95 1.78
C SER A 138 24.72 2.68 2.61
N ASN A 139 25.16 2.68 3.87
CA ASN A 139 24.98 1.55 4.78
C ASN A 139 23.49 1.37 5.12
N LEU A 140 22.77 2.47 5.38
CA LEU A 140 21.33 2.43 5.60
C LEU A 140 20.58 1.88 4.38
N VAL A 141 20.93 2.34 3.18
CA VAL A 141 20.36 1.86 1.92
C VAL A 141 20.64 0.37 1.68
N GLY A 142 21.83 -0.10 2.07
CA GLY A 142 22.20 -1.51 2.06
C GLY A 142 21.33 -2.33 3.01
N TRP A 143 21.20 -1.88 4.26
CA TRP A 143 20.38 -2.51 5.30
C TRP A 143 18.89 -2.58 4.93
N ALA A 144 18.36 -1.52 4.31
CA ALA A 144 16.99 -1.48 3.81
C ALA A 144 16.77 -2.37 2.56
N GLY A 145 17.81 -3.00 2.00
CA GLY A 145 17.70 -3.86 0.82
C GLY A 145 17.40 -3.11 -0.48
N LEU A 146 17.70 -1.80 -0.54
CA LEU A 146 17.48 -0.96 -1.74
C LEU A 146 18.72 -0.85 -2.64
N ARG A 147 19.87 -1.37 -2.19
CA ARG A 147 21.10 -1.46 -2.98
C ARG A 147 21.08 -2.70 -3.88
N PRO A 148 21.43 -2.59 -5.18
CA PRO A 148 21.69 -3.77 -5.99
C PRO A 148 22.92 -4.51 -5.45
N ARG A 149 22.87 -5.84 -5.48
CA ARG A 149 23.97 -6.70 -5.05
C ARG A 149 25.18 -6.49 -5.96
N ASN A 150 26.37 -6.44 -5.35
CA ASN A 150 27.65 -6.39 -6.06
C ASN A 150 28.27 -7.79 -6.08
N GLU A 151 27.59 -8.73 -6.74
CA GLU A 151 28.07 -10.10 -6.89
C GLU A 151 28.92 -10.23 -8.14
N GLU A 152 30.23 -10.11 -7.95
CA GLU A 152 31.22 -10.22 -9.00
C GLU A 152 32.27 -11.26 -8.63
N SER A 153 32.69 -12.06 -9.61
CA SER A 153 33.71 -13.08 -9.46
C SER A 153 34.56 -13.10 -10.72
N ALA A 154 35.87 -12.93 -10.58
CA ALA A 154 36.81 -12.91 -11.71
C ALA A 154 36.37 -11.98 -12.86
N GLY A 155 35.93 -10.75 -12.55
CA GLY A 155 35.49 -9.76 -13.54
C GLY A 155 34.09 -10.00 -14.13
N LYS A 156 33.41 -11.09 -13.75
CA LYS A 156 32.06 -11.43 -14.23
C LYS A 156 31.01 -11.12 -13.17
N ILE A 157 30.04 -10.30 -13.54
CA ILE A 157 28.89 -9.97 -12.69
C ILE A 157 27.90 -11.12 -12.71
N LYS A 158 27.77 -11.81 -11.57
CA LYS A 158 26.86 -12.94 -11.39
C LYS A 158 25.41 -12.49 -11.15
N SER A 159 25.20 -11.38 -10.43
CA SER A 159 23.86 -10.88 -10.12
C SER A 159 23.85 -9.39 -9.79
N ARG A 160 22.75 -8.71 -10.14
CA ARG A 160 22.44 -7.32 -9.77
C ARG A 160 21.09 -7.20 -9.03
N LYS A 161 20.54 -8.31 -8.53
CA LYS A 161 19.28 -8.31 -7.77
C LYS A 161 19.46 -7.49 -6.47
N THR A 162 18.40 -6.84 -6.01
CA THR A 162 18.41 -6.16 -4.70
C THR A 162 18.48 -7.19 -3.56
N MET A 163 19.18 -6.88 -2.48
CA MET A 163 19.25 -7.75 -1.30
C MET A 163 17.91 -7.88 -0.56
N HIS A 164 17.81 -8.91 0.28
CA HIS A 164 16.84 -8.94 1.36
C HIS A 164 17.20 -7.84 2.37
N GLY A 165 16.20 -7.13 2.84
CA GLY A 165 16.33 -6.06 3.82
C GLY A 165 15.00 -5.86 4.52
N ASN A 166 14.87 -4.76 5.25
CA ASN A 166 13.63 -4.46 5.95
C ASN A 166 12.42 -4.36 4.97
N LYS A 167 11.50 -5.33 5.08
CA LYS A 167 10.34 -5.46 4.17
C LYS A 167 9.38 -4.29 4.33
N PHE A 168 9.08 -3.89 5.57
CA PHE A 168 8.13 -2.83 5.87
C PHE A 168 8.65 -1.47 5.39
N LEU A 169 9.90 -1.15 5.72
CA LEU A 169 10.56 0.06 5.27
C LEU A 169 10.62 0.14 3.73
N ARG A 170 10.94 -0.97 3.07
CA ARG A 170 10.96 -1.02 1.60
C ARG A 170 9.59 -0.76 0.99
N VAL A 171 8.53 -1.38 1.51
CA VAL A 171 7.16 -1.20 1.00
C VAL A 171 6.74 0.26 1.16
N ILE A 172 6.91 0.86 2.33
CA ILE A 172 6.49 2.25 2.57
C ILE A 172 7.28 3.24 1.70
N LEU A 173 8.60 3.05 1.54
CA LEU A 173 9.43 3.92 0.70
C LEU A 173 9.05 3.82 -0.78
N VAL A 174 8.68 2.64 -1.27
CA VAL A 174 8.19 2.47 -2.65
C VAL A 174 6.85 3.16 -2.85
N GLN A 175 5.94 3.11 -1.87
CA GLN A 175 4.67 3.86 -1.92
C GLN A 175 4.90 5.37 -1.92
N CYS A 176 5.78 5.87 -1.04
CA CYS A 176 6.14 7.29 -1.00
C CYS A 176 6.85 7.75 -2.29
N ALA A 177 7.71 6.90 -2.86
CA ALA A 177 8.31 7.13 -4.16
C ALA A 177 7.24 7.21 -5.27
N TRP A 178 6.22 6.36 -5.23
CA TRP A 178 5.15 6.34 -6.22
C TRP A 178 4.25 7.59 -6.12
N ALA A 179 3.97 8.06 -4.91
CA ALA A 179 3.30 9.33 -4.70
C ALA A 179 4.09 10.50 -5.33
N ASN A 180 5.43 10.49 -5.19
CA ASN A 180 6.29 11.48 -5.81
C ASN A 180 6.28 11.45 -7.34
N THR A 181 6.11 10.28 -7.97
CA THR A 181 6.09 10.20 -9.44
C THR A 181 4.86 10.87 -10.05
N ARG A 182 3.78 11.01 -9.28
CA ARG A 182 2.55 11.68 -9.73
C ARG A 182 2.62 13.20 -9.59
N SER A 183 3.55 13.72 -8.79
CA SER A 183 3.76 15.15 -8.61
C SER A 183 4.64 15.72 -9.72
N LYS A 184 4.11 16.70 -10.47
CA LYS A 184 4.84 17.42 -11.54
C LYS A 184 5.86 18.42 -10.98
N THR A 185 5.68 18.85 -9.73
CA THR A 185 6.55 19.83 -9.05
C THR A 185 7.69 19.18 -8.29
N SER A 186 7.56 17.90 -7.92
CA SER A 186 8.61 17.18 -7.19
C SER A 186 9.84 16.91 -8.07
N GLN A 187 11.03 17.24 -7.55
CA GLN A 187 12.29 16.89 -8.19
C GLN A 187 12.47 15.36 -8.32
N LEU A 188 11.93 14.59 -7.38
CA LEU A 188 11.93 13.14 -7.44
C LEU A 188 11.05 12.63 -8.59
N GLY A 189 9.90 13.28 -8.82
CA GLY A 189 9.02 13.01 -9.96
C GLY A 189 9.72 13.27 -11.31
N ARG A 190 10.43 14.40 -11.43
CA ARG A 190 11.25 14.71 -12.63
C ARG A 190 12.35 13.66 -12.85
N LYS A 191 13.05 13.27 -11.78
CA LYS A 191 14.08 12.23 -11.87
C LYS A 191 13.50 10.89 -12.30
N TYR A 192 12.32 10.53 -11.80
CA TYR A 192 11.62 9.31 -12.22
C TYR A 192 11.34 9.33 -13.72
N ALA A 193 10.77 10.43 -14.24
CA ALA A 193 10.46 10.56 -15.66
C ALA A 193 11.69 10.40 -16.57
N LEU A 194 12.87 10.86 -16.12
CA LEU A 194 14.13 10.64 -16.84
C LEU A 194 14.61 9.18 -16.78
N LEU A 195 14.45 8.51 -15.64
CA LEU A 195 14.88 7.12 -15.45
C LEU A 195 14.04 6.15 -16.28
N VAL A 196 12.72 6.35 -16.33
CA VAL A 196 11.81 5.47 -17.10
C VAL A 196 12.16 5.43 -18.59
N LYS A 197 12.78 6.49 -19.14
CA LYS A 197 13.27 6.50 -20.53
C LYS A 197 14.41 5.51 -20.78
N ARG A 198 15.09 5.03 -19.73
CA ARG A 198 16.31 4.18 -19.83
C ARG A 198 16.17 2.83 -19.12
N MET A 199 15.14 2.63 -18.29
CA MET A 199 14.92 1.40 -17.54
C MET A 199 13.44 1.15 -17.26
N SER A 200 13.11 -0.08 -16.84
CA SER A 200 11.72 -0.42 -16.53
C SER A 200 11.14 0.46 -15.41
N PRO A 201 9.84 0.78 -15.44
CA PRO A 201 9.18 1.63 -14.44
C PRO A 201 9.41 1.18 -12.99
N GLN A 202 9.36 -0.13 -12.75
CA GLN A 202 9.59 -0.71 -11.43
C GLN A 202 11.03 -0.48 -10.93
N LYS A 203 12.04 -0.61 -11.81
CA LYS A 203 13.44 -0.34 -11.45
C LYS A 203 13.66 1.15 -11.19
N ALA A 204 13.04 2.02 -11.98
CA ALA A 204 13.07 3.45 -11.76
C ALA A 204 12.45 3.82 -10.39
N LEU A 205 11.32 3.21 -10.03
CA LEU A 205 10.66 3.44 -8.75
C LEU A 205 11.53 3.05 -7.55
N VAL A 206 12.20 1.89 -7.61
CA VAL A 206 13.17 1.46 -6.59
C VAL A 206 14.36 2.44 -6.49
N ALA A 207 14.83 2.97 -7.62
CA ALA A 207 15.90 3.96 -7.61
C ALA A 207 15.47 5.30 -6.97
N ILE A 208 14.20 5.69 -7.10
CA ILE A 208 13.62 6.84 -6.38
C ILE A 208 13.46 6.55 -4.90
N ALA A 209 12.96 5.37 -4.52
CA ALA A 209 12.87 4.95 -3.11
C ALA A 209 14.26 4.97 -2.43
N ARG A 210 15.31 4.52 -3.14
CA ARG A 210 16.69 4.65 -2.67
C ARG A 210 17.11 6.11 -2.45
N LYS A 211 16.79 7.01 -3.38
CA LYS A 211 17.11 8.43 -3.23
C LYS A 211 16.33 9.05 -2.07
N LEU A 212 15.06 8.67 -1.89
CA LEU A 212 14.22 9.10 -0.79
C LEU A 212 14.81 8.70 0.56
N LEU A 213 15.31 7.47 0.70
CA LEU A 213 15.96 7.02 1.94
C LEU A 213 17.24 7.79 2.26
N VAL A 214 18.02 8.18 1.25
CA VAL A 214 19.19 9.06 1.44
C VAL A 214 18.76 10.45 1.91
N ILE A 215 17.65 10.99 1.39
CA ILE A 215 17.10 12.27 1.86
C ILE A 215 16.66 12.15 3.31
N ILE A 216 15.93 11.09 3.67
CA ILE A 216 15.49 10.81 5.04
C ILE A 216 16.70 10.78 6.00
N TRP A 217 17.76 10.04 5.64
CA TRP A 217 18.98 9.98 6.45
C TRP A 217 19.60 11.36 6.66
N ASN A 218 19.69 12.19 5.62
CA ASN A 218 20.23 13.54 5.73
C ASN A 218 19.37 14.44 6.62
N VAL A 219 18.05 14.40 6.45
CA VAL A 219 17.08 15.22 7.21
C VAL A 219 17.13 14.86 8.70
N LEU A 220 17.14 13.57 9.04
CA LEU A 220 17.19 13.11 10.43
C LEU A 220 18.57 13.34 11.07
N THR A 221 19.66 13.13 10.32
CA THR A 221 21.04 13.34 10.86
C THR A 221 21.35 14.82 11.05
N LYS A 222 20.92 15.68 10.12
CA LYS A 222 21.17 17.13 10.20
C LYS A 222 20.15 17.88 11.05
N GLN A 223 19.01 17.25 11.37
CA GLN A 223 17.92 17.87 12.12
C GLN A 223 17.37 19.14 11.43
N GLU A 224 17.37 19.13 10.09
CA GLU A 224 16.92 20.24 9.25
C GLU A 224 15.81 19.79 8.30
N PRO A 225 14.75 20.59 8.11
CA PRO A 225 13.66 20.24 7.21
C PRO A 225 14.14 20.18 5.76
N TYR A 226 13.45 19.37 4.95
CA TYR A 226 13.77 19.21 3.54
C TYR A 226 13.61 20.54 2.78
N LYS A 227 14.69 20.97 2.12
CA LYS A 227 14.70 22.09 1.18
C LYS A 227 14.89 21.52 -0.22
N ALA A 228 13.97 21.85 -1.14
CA ALA A 228 13.98 21.36 -2.51
C ALA A 228 15.12 22.01 -3.32
#